data_AF-A0A4V2XNQ3-F1
#
_entry.id   AF-A0A4V2XNQ3-F1
#
_cell.length_a   1.000
_cell.length_b   1.000
_cell.length_c   1.000
_cell.angle_alpha   90.00
_cell.angle_beta   90.00
_cell.angle_gamma   90.00
#
_symmetry.space_group_name_H-M   'P 1'
#
loop_
_entity.id
_entity.type
_entity.pdbx_description
1 polymer ?
#
loop_
_entity_poly.entity_id
_entity_poly.type
_entity_poly.pdbx_seq_one_letter_code
_entity_poly.pdbx_strand_id
1 'polypeptide(L)'
;MGDVYRAVDEVLEREVALKVVRPEPRTLVDADRFRREARAIAQICDPHVVAAYDFGDEGKSWYLAMELSTGCSVGEELRESGPFEPSRALYVVRQAAAGLAAAHREGVVHRDIKPDNLLLGDDGSVKVADFGIARFLSEATTTMTSSGEIVGTSYYLSPEAARGRAVGPPSDIYALGCVLYQLVTGQPPFMADEPAAIMYQHVECEPAPPSDHRPELTDDLEALIFWMLAKD
;
A
#
# COMPACT_ATOMS: atom_id res chain seq x y z
N MET A 1 -3.57 10.06 9.50
CA MET A 1 -4.03 8.67 9.45
C MET A 1 -5.40 8.61 10.10
N GLY A 2 -6.34 7.80 9.61
CA GLY A 2 -7.66 7.62 10.23
C GLY A 2 -7.70 6.36 11.08
N ASP A 3 -8.54 6.35 12.11
CA ASP A 3 -8.75 5.17 12.96
C ASP A 3 -9.65 4.16 12.23
N VAL A 4 -9.36 2.86 12.35
CA VAL A 4 -10.19 1.79 11.79
C VAL A 4 -10.88 1.04 12.92
N TYR A 5 -12.20 0.89 12.82
CA TYR A 5 -13.03 0.20 13.80
C TYR A 5 -13.73 -1.01 13.17
N ARG A 6 -13.94 -2.07 13.95
CA ARG A 6 -14.94 -3.08 13.63
C ARG A 6 -16.32 -2.51 13.96
N ALA A 7 -17.22 -2.50 12.99
CA ALA A 7 -18.57 -1.96 13.13
C ALA A 7 -19.61 -2.93 12.52
N VAL A 8 -20.89 -2.62 12.74
CA VAL A 8 -22.01 -3.36 12.15
C VAL A 8 -22.79 -2.38 11.27
N ASP A 9 -23.02 -2.76 10.02
CA ASP A 9 -23.95 -2.09 9.11
C ASP A 9 -25.38 -2.35 9.63
N GLU A 10 -26.05 -1.32 10.15
CA GLU A 10 -27.37 -1.44 10.77
C GLU A 10 -28.49 -1.78 9.79
N VAL A 11 -28.28 -1.57 8.48
CA VAL A 11 -29.28 -1.83 7.44
C VAL A 11 -29.13 -3.26 6.90
N LEU A 12 -27.89 -3.67 6.61
CA LEU A 12 -27.58 -4.98 6.04
C LEU A 12 -27.23 -6.04 7.10
N GLU A 13 -27.18 -5.67 8.38
CA GLU A 13 -26.88 -6.52 9.53
C GLU A 13 -25.59 -7.35 9.36
N ARG A 14 -24.53 -6.72 8.84
CA ARG A 14 -23.23 -7.35 8.59
C ARG A 14 -22.09 -6.60 9.25
N GLU A 15 -21.01 -7.31 9.56
CA GLU A 15 -19.80 -6.69 10.07
C GLU A 15 -18.99 -6.01 8.97
N VAL A 16 -18.42 -4.85 9.28
CA VAL A 16 -17.63 -4.03 8.37
C VAL A 16 -16.41 -3.47 9.10
N ALA A 17 -15.34 -3.18 8.34
CA ALA A 17 -14.29 -2.30 8.80
C ALA A 17 -14.69 -0.86 8.48
N LEU A 18 -14.67 0.02 9.47
CA LEU A 18 -15.05 1.42 9.34
C LEU A 18 -13.82 2.30 9.58
N LYS A 19 -13.27 2.87 8.50
CA LYS A 19 -12.15 3.82 8.58
C LYS A 19 -12.70 5.23 8.73
N VAL A 20 -12.39 5.87 9.84
CA VAL A 20 -12.83 7.24 10.16
C VAL A 20 -11.65 8.18 10.03
N VAL A 21 -11.78 9.17 9.15
CA VAL A 21 -10.75 10.17 8.89
C VAL A 21 -11.22 11.53 9.40
N ARG A 22 -10.47 12.09 10.35
CA ARG A 22 -10.72 13.43 10.89
C ARG A 22 -9.78 14.42 10.19
N PRO A 23 -10.29 15.33 9.34
CA PRO A 23 -9.48 16.36 8.72
C PRO A 23 -8.95 17.31 9.79
N GLU A 24 -7.68 17.72 9.65
CA GLU A 24 -7.10 18.70 10.56
C GLU A 24 -7.81 20.07 10.39
N PRO A 25 -7.94 20.87 11.46
CA PRO A 25 -8.70 22.12 11.44
C PRO A 25 -8.23 23.17 10.41
N ARG A 26 -7.04 23.00 9.82
CA ARG A 26 -6.38 23.97 8.92
C ARG A 26 -6.34 23.51 7.47
N THR A 27 -6.82 22.32 7.15
CA THR A 27 -6.77 21.79 5.79
C THR A 27 -8.05 22.14 5.07
N LEU A 28 -7.95 22.97 4.02
CA LEU A 28 -9.01 23.12 3.03
C LEU A 28 -9.05 21.81 2.23
N VAL A 29 -9.78 20.83 2.76
CA VAL A 29 -10.03 19.58 2.06
C VAL A 29 -10.98 19.87 0.90
N ASP A 30 -10.55 19.60 -0.31
CA ASP A 30 -11.43 19.58 -1.48
C ASP A 30 -12.38 18.38 -1.35
N ALA A 31 -13.54 18.63 -0.75
CA ALA A 31 -14.58 17.61 -0.53
C ALA A 31 -15.08 17.00 -1.85
N ASP A 32 -15.08 17.77 -2.95
CA ASP A 32 -15.51 17.26 -4.25
C ASP A 32 -14.47 16.34 -4.87
N ARG A 33 -13.18 16.60 -4.66
CA ARG A 33 -12.12 15.66 -5.00
C ARG A 33 -12.18 14.40 -4.16
N PHE A 34 -12.35 14.53 -2.85
CA PHE A 34 -12.48 13.38 -1.95
C PHE A 34 -13.64 12.45 -2.36
N ARG A 35 -14.82 13.02 -2.62
CA ARG A 35 -16.00 12.27 -3.10
C ARG A 35 -15.76 11.60 -4.45
N ARG A 36 -15.00 12.23 -5.36
CA ARG A 36 -14.64 11.62 -6.65
C ARG A 36 -13.75 10.39 -6.47
N GLU A 37 -12.73 10.47 -5.63
CA GLU A 37 -11.83 9.35 -5.34
C GLU A 37 -12.55 8.20 -4.61
N ALA A 38 -13.37 8.52 -3.60
CA ALA A 38 -14.16 7.51 -2.89
C ALA A 38 -15.11 6.76 -3.82
N ARG A 39 -15.74 7.46 -4.78
CA ARG A 39 -16.56 6.83 -5.82
C ARG A 39 -15.75 5.93 -6.73
N ALA A 40 -14.55 6.35 -7.16
CA ALA A 40 -13.68 5.54 -8.01
C ALA A 40 -13.29 4.24 -7.30
N ILE A 41 -12.93 4.32 -6.01
CA ILE A 41 -12.62 3.13 -5.19
C ILE A 41 -13.84 2.22 -5.06
N ALA A 42 -15.03 2.77 -4.86
CA ALA A 42 -16.28 2.00 -4.80
C ALA A 42 -16.66 1.32 -6.13
N GLN A 43 -16.10 1.75 -7.28
CA GLN A 43 -16.29 1.04 -8.56
C GLN A 43 -15.36 -0.17 -8.72
N ILE A 44 -14.31 -0.29 -7.90
CA ILE A 44 -13.37 -1.40 -8.01
C ILE A 44 -14.06 -2.67 -7.50
N CYS A 45 -14.42 -3.55 -8.44
CA CYS A 45 -14.98 -4.87 -8.16
C CYS A 45 -13.99 -5.95 -8.62
N ASP A 46 -13.14 -6.40 -7.70
CA ASP A 46 -12.17 -7.46 -7.95
C ASP A 46 -11.93 -8.29 -6.68
N PRO A 47 -11.81 -9.63 -6.76
CA PRO A 47 -11.57 -10.48 -5.59
C PRO A 47 -10.25 -10.18 -4.86
N HIS A 48 -9.30 -9.47 -5.47
CA HIS A 48 -8.01 -9.13 -4.86
C HIS A 48 -7.98 -7.70 -4.28
N VAL A 49 -9.12 -7.06 -4.13
CA VAL A 49 -9.26 -5.72 -3.52
C VAL A 49 -10.27 -5.79 -2.38
N VAL A 50 -9.94 -5.17 -1.24
CA VAL A 50 -10.90 -4.99 -0.15
C VAL A 50 -12.05 -4.12 -0.66
N ALA A 51 -13.26 -4.68 -0.66
CA ALA A 51 -14.42 -3.99 -1.21
C ALA A 51 -14.81 -2.78 -0.35
N ALA A 52 -14.98 -1.62 -0.98
CA ALA A 52 -15.63 -0.48 -0.36
C ALA A 52 -17.16 -0.63 -0.48
N TYR A 53 -17.87 -0.46 0.64
CA TYR A 53 -19.31 -0.63 0.71
C TYR A 53 -20.05 0.70 0.75
N ASP A 54 -19.57 1.65 1.55
CA ASP A 54 -20.19 2.94 1.70
C ASP A 54 -19.17 4.00 2.08
N PHE A 55 -19.45 5.26 1.75
CA PHE A 55 -18.66 6.40 2.16
C PHE A 55 -19.58 7.57 2.51
N GLY A 56 -19.20 8.34 3.53
CA GLY A 56 -19.99 9.49 3.95
C GLY A 56 -19.21 10.50 4.77
N ASP A 57 -19.90 11.60 5.10
CA ASP A 57 -19.46 12.58 6.09
C ASP A 57 -20.41 12.61 7.28
N GLU A 58 -19.83 12.68 8.48
CA GLU A 58 -20.54 12.90 9.74
C GLU A 58 -19.92 14.14 10.41
N GLY A 59 -20.59 15.29 10.22
CA GLY A 59 -20.16 16.58 10.73
C GLY A 59 -18.85 17.07 10.10
N LYS A 60 -17.73 16.84 10.81
CA LYS A 60 -16.39 17.19 10.31
C LYS A 60 -15.56 15.96 9.93
N SER A 61 -16.05 14.75 10.18
CA SER A 61 -15.30 13.52 9.92
C SER A 61 -15.81 12.85 8.66
N TRP A 62 -14.93 12.16 7.95
CA TRP A 62 -15.28 11.30 6.83
C TRP A 62 -15.19 9.85 7.27
N TYR A 63 -16.00 8.98 6.70
CA TYR A 63 -15.89 7.55 6.91
C TYR A 63 -15.89 6.78 5.58
N LEU A 64 -15.21 5.64 5.60
CA LEU A 64 -15.29 4.60 4.58
C LEU A 64 -15.62 3.28 5.27
N ALA A 65 -16.79 2.72 4.96
CA ALA A 65 -17.15 1.36 5.33
C ALA A 65 -16.65 0.39 4.27
N MET A 66 -15.93 -0.64 4.68
CA MET A 66 -15.29 -1.60 3.79
C MET A 66 -15.44 -3.03 4.32
N GLU A 67 -15.09 -3.98 3.46
CA GLU A 67 -14.97 -5.39 3.83
C GLU A 67 -14.09 -5.55 5.07
N LEU A 68 -14.61 -6.25 6.07
CA LEU A 68 -13.84 -6.63 7.26
C LEU A 68 -13.00 -7.86 6.94
N SER A 69 -11.68 -7.68 6.85
CA SER A 69 -10.75 -8.82 6.82
C SER A 69 -10.50 -9.33 8.23
N THR A 70 -10.60 -10.65 8.43
CA THR A 70 -10.36 -11.32 9.72
C THR A 70 -8.98 -11.96 9.84
N GLY A 71 -8.29 -12.19 8.71
CA GLY A 71 -6.92 -12.70 8.71
C GLY A 71 -5.87 -11.62 8.96
N CYS A 72 -4.61 -12.03 9.04
CA CYS A 72 -3.48 -11.13 9.25
C CYS A 72 -3.00 -10.48 7.93
N SER A 73 -2.17 -9.46 8.06
CA SER A 73 -1.44 -8.88 6.93
C SER A 73 -0.23 -9.73 6.55
N VAL A 74 0.23 -9.59 5.31
CA VAL A 74 1.50 -10.15 4.84
C VAL A 74 2.68 -9.63 5.69
N GLY A 75 2.60 -8.39 6.16
CA GLY A 75 3.61 -7.81 7.06
C GLY A 75 3.67 -8.50 8.43
N GLU A 76 2.52 -8.90 8.97
CA GLU A 76 2.44 -9.72 10.19
C GLU A 76 3.01 -11.11 9.96
N GLU A 77 2.59 -11.81 8.89
CA GLU A 77 3.12 -13.13 8.53
C GLU A 77 4.65 -13.10 8.36
N LEU A 78 5.20 -12.07 7.69
CA LEU A 78 6.64 -11.87 7.52
C LEU A 78 7.38 -11.68 8.85
N ARG A 79 6.83 -10.88 9.77
CA ARG A 79 7.45 -10.66 11.09
C ARG A 79 7.45 -11.90 11.96
N GLU A 80 6.40 -12.72 11.87
CA GLU A 80 6.23 -13.91 12.68
C GLU A 80 6.98 -15.12 12.13
N SER A 81 6.97 -15.31 10.81
CA SER A 81 7.51 -16.50 10.14
C SER A 81 8.86 -16.27 9.47
N GLY A 82 9.30 -15.02 9.33
CA GLY A 82 10.50 -14.65 8.59
C GLY A 82 10.28 -14.64 7.07
N PRO A 83 11.37 -14.57 6.28
CA PRO A 83 11.31 -14.52 4.82
C PRO A 83 10.50 -15.69 4.23
N PHE A 84 9.72 -15.39 3.21
CA PHE A 84 8.86 -16.35 2.55
C PHE A 84 9.63 -17.23 1.58
N GLU A 85 9.13 -18.44 1.34
CA GLU A 85 9.57 -19.22 0.18
C GLU A 85 9.25 -18.47 -1.13
N PRO A 86 10.12 -18.52 -2.14
CA PRO A 86 9.94 -17.79 -3.41
C PRO A 86 8.56 -17.99 -4.06
N SER A 87 8.05 -19.22 -4.04
CA SER A 87 6.74 -19.56 -4.59
C SER A 87 5.58 -18.87 -3.85
N ARG A 88 5.68 -18.74 -2.52
CA ARG A 88 4.70 -18.03 -1.70
C ARG A 88 4.77 -16.52 -1.93
N ALA A 89 5.97 -15.94 -1.98
CA ALA A 89 6.16 -14.52 -2.27
C ALA A 89 5.58 -14.15 -3.65
N LEU A 90 5.88 -14.95 -4.69
CA LEU A 90 5.32 -14.77 -6.03
C LEU A 90 3.79 -14.93 -6.06
N TYR A 91 3.24 -15.87 -5.29
CA TYR A 91 1.80 -16.06 -5.19
C TYR A 91 1.10 -14.82 -4.60
N VAL A 92 1.67 -14.24 -3.54
CA VAL A 92 1.18 -12.99 -2.92
C VAL A 92 1.26 -11.83 -3.91
N VAL A 93 2.43 -11.61 -4.51
CA VAL A 93 2.69 -10.49 -5.42
C VAL A 93 1.82 -10.57 -6.67
N ARG A 94 1.59 -11.78 -7.22
CA ARG A 94 0.70 -11.97 -8.36
C ARG A 94 -0.74 -11.54 -8.07
N GLN A 95 -1.26 -11.88 -6.89
CA GLN A 95 -2.61 -11.47 -6.49
C GLN A 95 -2.70 -9.97 -6.21
N ALA A 96 -1.72 -9.40 -5.50
CA ALA A 96 -1.64 -7.96 -5.30
C ALA A 96 -1.57 -7.19 -6.63
N ALA A 97 -0.79 -7.68 -7.60
CA ALA A 97 -0.72 -7.11 -8.95
C ALA A 97 -2.07 -7.18 -9.68
N ALA A 98 -2.86 -8.26 -9.51
CA ALA A 98 -4.20 -8.35 -10.07
C ALA A 98 -5.14 -7.30 -9.48
N GLY A 99 -5.11 -7.10 -8.16
CA GLY A 99 -5.90 -6.06 -7.49
C GLY A 99 -5.50 -4.65 -7.90
N LEU A 100 -4.20 -4.38 -8.00
CA LEU A 100 -3.67 -3.12 -8.52
C LEU A 100 -4.10 -2.87 -9.97
N ALA A 101 -4.02 -3.88 -10.83
CA ALA A 101 -4.47 -3.75 -12.22
C ALA A 101 -5.98 -3.45 -12.31
N ALA A 102 -6.80 -4.02 -11.41
CA ALA A 102 -8.20 -3.68 -11.32
C ALA A 102 -8.41 -2.20 -10.92
N ALA A 103 -7.70 -1.73 -9.90
CA ALA A 103 -7.76 -0.33 -9.48
C ALA A 103 -7.29 0.64 -10.57
N HIS A 104 -6.19 0.32 -11.27
CA HIS A 104 -5.63 1.15 -12.33
C HIS A 104 -6.60 1.29 -13.51
N ARG A 105 -7.42 0.28 -13.82
CA ARG A 105 -8.48 0.37 -14.85
C ARG A 105 -9.56 1.39 -14.49
N GLU A 106 -9.84 1.57 -13.21
CA GLU A 106 -10.75 2.60 -12.69
C GLU A 106 -10.06 3.96 -12.48
N GLY A 107 -8.79 4.09 -12.89
CA GLY A 107 -8.00 5.32 -12.76
C GLY A 107 -7.48 5.60 -11.34
N VAL A 108 -7.56 4.61 -10.45
CA VAL A 108 -7.12 4.74 -9.05
C VAL A 108 -5.69 4.22 -8.89
N VAL A 109 -4.79 5.04 -8.37
CA VAL A 109 -3.42 4.65 -7.98
C VAL A 109 -3.39 4.48 -6.46
N HIS A 110 -2.79 3.41 -5.95
CA HIS A 110 -2.81 3.09 -4.53
C HIS A 110 -1.91 4.01 -3.70
N ARG A 111 -0.65 4.21 -4.12
CA ARG A 111 0.35 5.12 -3.53
C ARG A 111 0.85 4.78 -2.12
N ASP A 112 0.53 3.60 -1.61
CA ASP A 112 0.93 3.15 -0.27
C ASP A 112 1.05 1.63 -0.21
N ILE A 113 1.57 1.01 -1.26
CA ILE A 113 1.78 -0.44 -1.27
C ILE A 113 2.92 -0.79 -0.31
N LYS A 114 2.61 -1.68 0.63
CA LYS A 114 3.52 -2.22 1.65
C LYS A 114 2.93 -3.53 2.19
N PRO A 115 3.71 -4.39 2.88
CA PRO A 115 3.22 -5.68 3.36
C PRO A 115 2.00 -5.57 4.28
N ASP A 116 1.91 -4.53 5.11
CA ASP A 116 0.79 -4.33 6.04
C ASP A 116 -0.54 -4.00 5.33
N ASN A 117 -0.50 -3.53 4.08
CA ASN A 117 -1.69 -3.24 3.27
C ASN A 117 -2.10 -4.41 2.36
N LEU A 118 -1.40 -5.55 2.44
CA LEU A 118 -1.77 -6.79 1.76
C LEU A 118 -2.35 -7.75 2.81
N LEU A 119 -3.66 -7.99 2.74
CA LEU A 119 -4.38 -8.80 3.72
C LEU A 119 -4.54 -10.22 3.23
N LEU A 120 -4.35 -11.18 4.14
CA LEU A 120 -4.48 -12.60 3.88
C LEU A 120 -5.88 -13.06 4.29
N GLY A 121 -6.61 -13.69 3.37
CA GLY A 121 -7.84 -14.40 3.68
C GLY A 121 -7.56 -15.77 4.30
N ASP A 122 -8.52 -16.30 5.06
CA ASP A 122 -8.44 -17.64 5.66
C ASP A 122 -8.33 -18.77 4.60
N ASP A 123 -8.77 -18.49 3.38
CA ASP A 123 -8.66 -19.37 2.20
C ASP A 123 -7.31 -19.24 1.46
N GLY A 124 -6.40 -18.40 1.97
CA GLY A 124 -5.12 -18.08 1.37
C GLY A 124 -5.18 -17.01 0.28
N SER A 125 -6.34 -16.41 0.00
CA SER A 125 -6.45 -15.26 -0.92
C SER A 125 -5.66 -14.05 -0.41
N VAL A 126 -5.26 -13.17 -1.32
CA VAL A 126 -4.60 -11.90 -0.97
C VAL A 126 -5.42 -10.74 -1.50
N LYS A 127 -5.71 -9.78 -0.62
CA LYS A 127 -6.44 -8.57 -0.95
C LYS A 127 -5.61 -7.33 -0.67
N VAL A 128 -5.63 -6.40 -1.62
CA VAL A 128 -5.06 -5.06 -1.44
C VAL A 128 -6.07 -4.22 -0.66
N ALA A 129 -5.64 -3.68 0.48
CA ALA A 129 -6.42 -2.83 1.35
C ALA A 129 -5.88 -1.41 1.37
N ASP A 130 -6.63 -0.48 1.95
CA ASP A 130 -6.09 0.84 2.30
C ASP A 130 -5.66 1.74 1.13
N PHE A 131 -6.42 1.68 0.02
CA PHE A 131 -6.33 2.66 -1.06
C PHE A 131 -6.38 4.07 -0.48
N GLY A 132 -5.35 4.87 -0.78
CA GLY A 132 -4.87 6.02 -0.02
C GLY A 132 -5.77 7.26 0.06
N ILE A 133 -7.07 7.11 0.31
CA ILE A 133 -8.08 8.16 0.53
C ILE A 133 -7.56 9.26 1.47
N ALA A 134 -6.77 8.90 2.48
CA ALA A 134 -6.21 9.83 3.46
C ALA A 134 -5.04 10.69 2.93
N ARG A 135 -4.25 10.24 1.94
CA ARG A 135 -3.14 11.04 1.37
C ARG A 135 -3.64 12.17 0.47
N PHE A 136 -4.84 12.04 -0.09
CA PHE A 136 -5.48 13.13 -0.84
C PHE A 136 -5.81 14.33 0.04
N LEU A 137 -6.01 14.12 1.34
CA LEU A 137 -6.20 15.20 2.32
C LEU A 137 -4.89 15.96 2.61
N SER A 138 -3.72 15.34 2.36
CA SER A 138 -2.40 15.93 2.67
C SER A 138 -1.62 16.39 1.44
N GLU A 139 -2.18 16.30 0.22
CA GLU A 139 -1.52 16.74 -1.01
C GLU A 139 -1.18 18.24 -1.04
N ALA A 140 -1.57 19.02 -0.03
CA ALA A 140 -1.06 20.37 0.17
C ALA A 140 0.47 20.39 0.40
N THR A 141 1.08 19.29 0.83
CA THR A 141 2.52 19.24 1.01
C THR A 141 3.03 17.81 1.14
N THR A 142 3.92 17.42 0.23
CA THR A 142 4.98 16.43 0.46
C THR A 142 5.98 16.95 1.52
N THR A 143 5.52 17.60 2.58
CA THR A 143 6.37 17.99 3.71
C THR A 143 6.30 16.91 4.75
N MET A 144 7.49 16.46 5.12
CA MET A 144 7.80 15.77 6.36
C MET A 144 6.81 16.18 7.45
N THR A 145 6.06 15.21 7.98
CA THR A 145 5.31 15.43 9.21
C THR A 145 6.30 15.34 10.37
N SER A 146 6.19 16.27 11.31
CA SER A 146 7.07 16.45 12.48
C SER A 146 6.98 15.30 13.51
N SER A 147 6.38 14.16 13.15
CA SER A 147 5.86 13.16 14.08
C SER A 147 6.53 11.78 13.99
N GLY A 148 7.55 11.59 13.13
CA GLY A 148 8.31 10.33 13.08
C GLY A 148 7.58 9.13 12.44
N GLU A 149 6.33 9.26 11.99
CA GLU A 149 5.57 8.19 11.32
C GLU A 149 6.06 7.87 9.89
N ILE A 150 6.88 8.73 9.28
CA ILE A 150 7.36 8.55 7.88
C ILE A 150 8.47 7.50 7.78
N VAL A 151 9.11 7.12 8.88
CA VAL A 151 10.27 6.20 8.86
C VAL A 151 9.92 4.88 8.18
N GLY A 152 8.76 4.28 8.49
CA GLY A 152 8.36 2.97 7.94
C GLY A 152 7.77 2.97 6.53
N THR A 153 7.17 4.07 6.07
CA THR A 153 6.56 4.14 4.72
C THR A 153 7.61 4.47 3.65
N SER A 154 8.72 5.08 4.05
CA SER A 154 9.80 5.47 3.12
C SER A 154 10.43 4.30 2.38
N TYR A 155 10.38 3.07 2.93
CA TYR A 155 10.97 1.85 2.34
C TYR A 155 10.32 1.39 1.02
N TYR A 156 9.11 1.86 0.71
CA TYR A 156 8.35 1.47 -0.47
C TYR A 156 8.07 2.67 -1.38
N LEU A 157 8.76 3.78 -1.14
CA LEU A 157 8.53 5.03 -1.87
C LEU A 157 9.12 4.92 -3.27
N SER A 158 8.33 5.23 -4.30
CA SER A 158 8.85 5.25 -5.67
C SER A 158 9.77 6.44 -5.94
N PRO A 159 10.69 6.35 -6.94
CA PRO A 159 11.64 7.42 -7.24
C PRO A 159 10.99 8.75 -7.59
N GLU A 160 9.88 8.74 -8.32
CA GLU A 160 9.09 9.92 -8.66
C GLU A 160 8.39 10.52 -7.43
N ALA A 161 7.87 9.68 -6.52
CA ALA A 161 7.30 10.16 -5.27
C ALA A 161 8.36 10.82 -4.37
N ALA A 162 9.56 10.22 -4.28
CA ALA A 162 10.70 10.77 -3.57
C ALA A 162 11.18 12.12 -4.14
N ARG A 163 11.07 12.30 -5.46
CA ARG A 163 11.36 13.56 -6.16
C ARG A 163 10.21 14.58 -6.10
N GLY A 164 9.09 14.25 -5.45
CA GLY A 164 7.90 15.10 -5.42
C GLY A 164 7.22 15.28 -6.78
N ARG A 165 7.43 14.35 -7.72
CA ARG A 165 6.77 14.33 -9.03
C ARG A 165 5.42 13.62 -8.95
N ALA A 166 4.63 13.73 -10.01
CA ALA A 166 3.34 13.04 -10.10
C ALA A 166 3.52 11.52 -10.04
N VAL A 167 2.74 10.88 -9.18
CA VAL A 167 2.73 9.43 -8.91
C VAL A 167 1.64 8.78 -9.75
N GLY A 168 1.97 7.68 -10.43
CA GLY A 168 1.10 6.99 -11.37
C GLY A 168 1.08 5.47 -11.14
N PRO A 169 0.40 4.69 -12.01
CA PRO A 169 0.41 3.23 -11.93
C PRO A 169 1.80 2.57 -11.80
N PRO A 170 2.88 3.04 -12.47
CA PRO A 170 4.22 2.48 -12.28
C PRO A 170 4.74 2.59 -10.85
N SER A 171 4.32 3.60 -10.09
CA SER A 171 4.71 3.79 -8.70
C SER A 171 4.25 2.63 -7.80
N ASP A 172 3.05 2.09 -8.06
CA ASP A 172 2.54 0.93 -7.33
C ASP A 172 3.30 -0.35 -7.69
N ILE A 173 3.75 -0.49 -8.94
CA ILE A 173 4.59 -1.62 -9.39
C ILE A 173 5.95 -1.56 -8.71
N TYR A 174 6.56 -0.38 -8.63
CA TYR A 174 7.82 -0.17 -7.92
C TYR A 174 7.69 -0.56 -6.45
N ALA A 175 6.67 -0.03 -5.76
CA ALA A 175 6.41 -0.35 -4.37
C ALA A 175 6.15 -1.85 -4.15
N LEU A 176 5.43 -2.50 -5.07
CA LEU A 176 5.24 -3.96 -5.05
C LEU A 176 6.54 -4.73 -5.28
N GLY A 177 7.48 -4.18 -6.06
CA GLY A 177 8.84 -4.69 -6.21
C GLY A 177 9.63 -4.65 -4.90
N CYS A 178 9.52 -3.54 -4.15
CA CYS A 178 10.08 -3.43 -2.80
C CYS A 178 9.49 -4.48 -1.86
N VAL A 179 8.17 -4.71 -1.94
CA VAL A 179 7.50 -5.77 -1.18
C VAL A 179 8.07 -7.14 -1.57
N LEU A 180 8.15 -7.48 -2.87
CA LEU A 180 8.69 -8.76 -3.31
C LEU A 180 10.11 -9.00 -2.79
N TYR A 181 10.98 -7.99 -2.93
CA TYR A 181 12.34 -8.01 -2.40
C TYR A 181 12.34 -8.35 -0.90
N GLN A 182 11.52 -7.65 -0.12
CA GLN A 182 11.46 -7.87 1.32
C GLN A 182 10.88 -9.22 1.69
N LEU A 183 9.87 -9.71 0.98
CA LEU A 183 9.29 -11.02 1.27
C LEU A 183 10.34 -12.12 1.13
N VAL A 184 11.23 -12.05 0.15
CA VAL A 184 12.20 -13.12 -0.11
C VAL A 184 13.52 -12.97 0.67
N THR A 185 13.87 -11.75 1.09
CA THR A 185 15.13 -11.47 1.82
C THR A 185 14.93 -11.18 3.31
N GLY A 186 13.71 -10.82 3.74
CA GLY A 186 13.38 -10.38 5.09
C GLY A 186 13.57 -8.88 5.36
N GLN A 187 14.13 -8.13 4.42
CA GLN A 187 14.41 -6.70 4.59
C GLN A 187 14.13 -5.92 3.30
N PRO A 188 13.71 -4.64 3.37
CA PRO A 188 13.47 -3.84 2.17
C PRO A 188 14.76 -3.61 1.35
N PRO A 189 14.65 -3.26 0.06
CA PRO A 189 15.81 -3.08 -0.81
C PRO A 189 16.75 -1.95 -0.39
N PHE A 190 16.22 -0.97 0.35
CA PHE A 190 16.93 0.23 0.78
C PHE A 190 16.69 0.47 2.26
N MET A 191 17.77 0.68 3.01
CA MET A 191 17.74 0.96 4.44
C MET A 191 18.77 2.01 4.80
N ALA A 192 18.37 2.91 5.71
CA ALA A 192 19.25 3.87 6.36
C ALA A 192 18.60 4.36 7.67
N ASP A 193 19.39 4.99 8.54
CA ASP A 193 18.90 5.54 9.80
C ASP A 193 17.98 6.75 9.59
N GLU A 194 18.20 7.51 8.52
CA GLU A 194 17.45 8.72 8.21
C GLU A 194 16.52 8.51 7.00
N PRO A 195 15.22 8.90 7.09
CA PRO A 195 14.28 8.78 5.97
C PRO A 195 14.74 9.48 4.69
N ALA A 196 15.41 10.63 4.81
CA ALA A 196 15.95 11.35 3.65
C ALA A 196 17.02 10.53 2.90
N ALA A 197 17.81 9.73 3.61
CA ALA A 197 18.80 8.85 3.01
C ALA A 197 18.13 7.67 2.28
N ILE A 198 17.05 7.10 2.84
CA ILE A 198 16.25 6.06 2.16
C ILE A 198 15.66 6.62 0.86
N MET A 199 15.08 7.82 0.90
CA MET A 199 14.56 8.50 -0.30
C MET A 199 15.66 8.71 -1.36
N TYR A 200 16.85 9.14 -0.94
CA TYR A 200 18.00 9.27 -1.84
C TYR A 200 18.37 7.93 -2.50
N GLN A 201 18.39 6.84 -1.73
CA GLN A 201 18.70 5.51 -2.27
C GLN A 201 17.69 5.07 -3.34
N HIS A 202 16.39 5.24 -3.11
CA HIS A 202 15.36 4.97 -4.12
C HIS A 202 15.57 5.76 -5.42
N VAL A 203 16.11 6.98 -5.31
CA VAL A 203 16.34 7.89 -6.45
C VAL A 203 17.65 7.57 -7.18
N GLU A 204 18.75 7.34 -6.45
CA GLU A 204 20.11 7.37 -7.01
C GLU A 204 20.87 6.02 -6.90
N CYS A 205 20.50 5.12 -5.99
CA CYS A 205 21.20 3.85 -5.78
C CYS A 205 20.50 2.65 -6.45
N GLU A 206 21.29 1.67 -6.90
CA GLU A 206 20.75 0.35 -7.24
C GLU A 206 20.60 -0.47 -5.96
N PRO A 207 19.54 -1.30 -5.83
CA PRO A 207 19.40 -2.20 -4.70
C PRO A 207 20.48 -3.30 -4.76
N ALA A 208 20.89 -3.82 -3.60
CA ALA A 208 21.74 -4.99 -3.56
C ALA A 208 21.03 -6.18 -4.23
N PRO A 209 21.74 -7.11 -4.88
CA PRO A 209 21.15 -8.35 -5.37
C PRO A 209 20.45 -9.12 -4.24
N PRO A 210 19.18 -9.51 -4.39
CA PRO A 210 18.52 -10.42 -3.46
C PRO A 210 19.35 -11.68 -3.16
N SER A 211 20.10 -12.19 -4.16
CA SER A 211 21.00 -13.34 -3.98
C SER A 211 22.12 -13.12 -2.97
N ASP A 212 22.53 -11.88 -2.71
CA ASP A 212 23.54 -11.56 -1.68
C ASP A 212 23.03 -11.85 -0.27
N HIS A 213 21.71 -11.78 -0.07
CA HIS A 213 21.05 -12.13 1.18
C HIS A 213 20.61 -13.60 1.22
N ARG A 214 20.21 -14.14 0.06
CA ARG A 214 19.65 -15.48 -0.06
C ARG A 214 20.16 -16.17 -1.34
N PRO A 215 21.32 -16.85 -1.28
CA PRO A 215 22.01 -17.39 -2.47
C PRO A 215 21.23 -18.42 -3.29
N GLU A 216 20.18 -19.01 -2.74
CA GLU A 216 19.31 -19.99 -3.41
C GLU A 216 18.22 -19.36 -4.30
N LEU A 217 18.10 -18.02 -4.33
CA LEU A 217 17.18 -17.33 -5.23
C LEU A 217 17.62 -17.49 -6.69
N THR A 218 16.65 -17.69 -7.58
CA THR A 218 16.90 -17.91 -9.01
C THR A 218 17.09 -16.59 -9.75
N ASP A 219 17.95 -16.60 -10.77
CA ASP A 219 18.19 -15.44 -11.66
C ASP A 219 16.88 -14.83 -12.22
N ASP A 220 15.89 -15.64 -12.57
CA ASP A 220 14.60 -15.17 -13.10
C ASP A 220 13.80 -14.32 -12.08
N LEU A 221 13.87 -14.68 -10.79
CA LEU A 221 13.18 -13.96 -9.73
C LEU A 221 13.90 -12.65 -9.43
N GLU A 222 15.23 -12.68 -9.40
CA GLU A 222 16.05 -11.49 -9.25
C GLU A 222 15.84 -10.51 -10.41
N ALA A 223 15.82 -11.01 -11.65
CA ALA A 223 15.53 -10.20 -12.83
C ALA A 223 14.13 -9.57 -12.77
N LEU A 224 13.12 -10.30 -12.28
CA LEU A 224 11.78 -9.75 -12.05
C LEU A 224 11.81 -8.62 -11.00
N ILE A 225 12.49 -8.83 -9.87
CA ILE A 225 12.62 -7.82 -8.81
C ILE A 225 13.27 -6.55 -9.36
N PHE A 226 14.40 -6.67 -10.07
CA PHE A 226 15.06 -5.52 -10.68
C PHE A 226 14.22 -4.85 -11.77
N TRP A 227 13.45 -5.60 -12.55
CA TRP A 227 12.50 -5.03 -13.51
C TRP A 227 11.42 -4.19 -12.80
N MET A 228 10.87 -4.68 -11.68
CA MET A 228 9.89 -3.92 -10.90
C MET A 228 10.51 -2.69 -10.22
N LEU A 229 11.79 -2.78 -9.81
CA LEU A 229 12.55 -1.70 -9.17
C LEU A 229 13.27 -0.76 -10.16
N ALA A 230 12.96 -0.87 -11.45
CA ALA A 230 13.45 0.06 -12.45
C ALA A 230 12.98 1.49 -12.14
N LYS A 231 13.85 2.46 -12.39
CA LYS A 231 13.60 3.87 -12.04
C LYS A 231 13.00 4.70 -13.17
N ASP A 232 12.99 4.15 -14.39
CA ASP A 232 12.52 4.77 -15.64
C ASP A 232 11.68 3.76 -16.45
#